data_AF-Q067Y8-F1
#
_entry.id   AF-Q067Y8-F1
#
_cell.length_a   1.000
_cell.length_b   1.000
_cell.length_c   1.000
_cell.angle_alpha   90.00
_cell.angle_beta   90.00
_cell.angle_gamma   90.00
#
_symmetry.space_group_name_H-M   'P 1'
#
loop_
_entity.id
_entity.type
_entity.pdbx_description
1 polymer ?
#
loop_
_entity_poly.entity_id
_entity_poly.type
_entity_poly.pdbx_seq_one_letter_code
_entity_poly.pdbx_strand_id
1 'polypeptide(L)'
;MSTRTAIFKEQENGTFKGIYCHPDGYLEGVGYTLLKHYQDPEKTQKLIDQKRVLSSLGENTEVKLSCNEKGEWLSDRDSEYYCTAVRFEYEQFIAEKLNELQMLDYLTVNENDEIQGFTQKDTDDNEVFTPFRGSDNNGYVYVQMLDGQWLVSIYQGSVAKSVEYFRTYNENKFTGNITAWKSYNETVPENYKIKYSTHNKYSGGWNYWSHEVYFHWTAGGK
;
A
#
# COMPACT_ATOMS: atom_id res chain seq x y z
N MET A 1 9.63 -6.80 -12.06
CA MET A 1 10.20 -6.14 -10.87
C MET A 1 9.09 -6.02 -9.85
N SER A 2 9.32 -6.53 -8.66
CA SER A 2 8.35 -6.45 -7.57
C SER A 2 8.70 -5.28 -6.65
N THR A 3 7.67 -4.59 -6.17
CA THR A 3 7.80 -3.49 -5.21
C THR A 3 7.24 -3.91 -3.87
N ARG A 4 8.07 -3.80 -2.84
CA ARG A 4 7.67 -3.98 -1.44
C ARG A 4 6.96 -2.73 -0.94
N THR A 5 6.01 -2.89 -0.02
CA THR A 5 5.37 -1.76 0.64
C THR A 5 5.05 -2.09 2.09
N ALA A 6 4.96 -1.05 2.91
CA ALA A 6 4.30 -1.12 4.21
C ALA A 6 2.95 -0.41 4.16
N ILE A 7 1.99 -0.90 4.95
CA ILE A 7 0.66 -0.32 5.12
C ILE A 7 0.46 -0.04 6.59
N PHE A 8 0.35 1.23 6.96
CA PHE A 8 0.18 1.72 8.32
C PHE A 8 -1.21 2.30 8.55
N LYS A 9 -1.60 2.33 9.82
CA LYS A 9 -2.74 3.10 10.33
C LYS A 9 -2.35 3.82 11.62
N GLU A 10 -2.80 5.06 11.74
CA GLU A 10 -2.73 5.85 12.96
C GLU A 10 -3.62 5.25 14.06
N GLN A 11 -3.10 5.23 15.28
CA GLN A 11 -3.74 4.72 16.49
C GLN A 11 -4.29 5.89 17.31
N GLU A 12 -5.26 5.64 18.19
CA GLU A 12 -5.91 6.71 18.98
C GLU A 12 -4.93 7.52 19.87
N ASN A 13 -3.80 6.91 20.24
CA ASN A 13 -2.74 7.55 21.02
C ASN A 13 -1.72 8.32 20.14
N GLY A 14 -1.95 8.43 18.83
CA GLY A 14 -1.08 9.11 17.88
C GLY A 14 0.12 8.29 17.37
N THR A 15 0.26 7.03 17.80
CA THR A 15 1.28 6.12 17.24
C THR A 15 0.76 5.45 15.97
N PHE A 16 1.60 4.65 15.32
CA PHE A 16 1.27 3.97 14.07
C PHE A 16 1.60 2.49 14.18
N LYS A 17 0.71 1.64 13.65
CA LYS A 17 0.94 0.21 13.45
C LYS A 17 0.82 -0.10 11.97
N GLY A 18 1.62 -1.02 11.47
CA GLY A 18 1.57 -1.40 10.06
C GLY A 18 1.98 -2.83 9.79
N ILE A 19 1.73 -3.29 8.57
CA ILE A 19 2.06 -4.62 8.08
C ILE A 19 2.80 -4.54 6.75
N TYR A 20 3.48 -5.63 6.40
CA TYR A 20 4.22 -5.77 5.16
C TYR A 20 3.38 -6.37 4.03
N CYS A 21 3.54 -5.85 2.81
CA CYS A 21 2.90 -6.38 1.60
C CYS A 21 3.87 -6.38 0.41
N HIS A 22 3.92 -7.48 -0.35
CA HIS A 22 4.75 -7.67 -1.55
C HIS A 22 4.16 -8.78 -2.42
N PRO A 23 3.94 -8.58 -3.73
CA PRO A 23 4.91 -7.94 -4.60
C PRO A 23 4.48 -6.66 -5.34
N ASP A 24 3.25 -6.18 -5.14
CA ASP A 24 2.63 -5.14 -5.96
C ASP A 24 2.36 -3.82 -5.20
N GLY A 25 3.37 -3.31 -4.50
CA GLY A 25 3.26 -2.10 -3.68
C GLY A 25 2.97 -0.79 -4.43
N TYR A 26 2.81 -0.82 -5.77
CA TYR A 26 2.57 0.37 -6.58
C TYR A 26 1.18 0.99 -6.34
N LEU A 27 1.00 2.23 -6.83
CA LEU A 27 -0.27 2.95 -6.72
C LEU A 27 -1.43 2.23 -7.42
N GLU A 28 -1.14 1.52 -8.51
CA GLU A 28 -2.13 0.79 -9.31
C GLU A 28 -2.51 -0.57 -8.71
N GLY A 29 -1.63 -1.12 -7.88
CA GLY A 29 -1.80 -2.38 -7.17
C GLY A 29 -2.37 -2.13 -5.79
N VAL A 30 -1.51 -2.19 -4.77
CA VAL A 30 -1.88 -1.96 -3.36
C VAL A 30 -2.60 -0.63 -3.17
N GLY A 31 -2.09 0.47 -3.76
CA GLY A 31 -2.69 1.79 -3.59
C GLY A 31 -4.16 1.86 -4.05
N TYR A 32 -4.47 1.22 -5.19
CA TYR A 32 -5.81 1.13 -5.73
C TYR A 32 -6.75 0.32 -4.83
N THR A 33 -6.29 -0.85 -4.38
CA THR A 33 -7.09 -1.72 -3.52
C THR A 33 -7.40 -1.04 -2.19
N LEU A 34 -6.43 -0.36 -1.57
CA LEU A 34 -6.63 0.42 -0.34
C LEU A 34 -7.67 1.52 -0.53
N LEU A 35 -7.57 2.29 -1.62
CA LEU A 35 -8.58 3.31 -1.88
C LEU A 35 -9.97 2.71 -2.07
N LYS A 36 -10.09 1.66 -2.88
CA LYS A 36 -11.39 1.16 -3.28
C LYS A 36 -12.10 0.43 -2.15
N HIS A 37 -11.35 -0.29 -1.31
CA HIS A 37 -11.92 -1.24 -0.36
C HIS A 37 -11.63 -0.91 1.11
N TYR A 38 -10.66 -0.05 1.43
CA TYR A 38 -10.21 0.22 2.80
C TYR A 38 -10.33 1.72 3.16
N GLN A 39 -11.46 2.34 2.82
CA GLN A 39 -11.76 3.72 3.26
C GLN A 39 -12.21 3.82 4.71
N ASP A 40 -12.74 2.72 5.25
CA ASP A 40 -13.12 2.61 6.65
C ASP A 40 -11.88 2.28 7.51
N PRO A 41 -11.46 3.16 8.43
CA PRO A 41 -10.33 2.91 9.32
C PRO A 41 -10.46 1.64 10.16
N GLU A 42 -11.68 1.25 10.56
CA GLU A 42 -11.88 0.01 11.33
C GLU A 42 -11.53 -1.22 10.50
N LYS A 43 -11.82 -1.19 9.20
CA LYS A 43 -11.48 -2.28 8.29
C LYS A 43 -9.97 -2.40 8.10
N THR A 44 -9.26 -1.28 7.95
CA THR A 44 -7.80 -1.28 7.89
C THR A 44 -7.18 -1.78 9.19
N GLN A 45 -7.75 -1.41 10.34
CA GLN A 45 -7.30 -1.93 11.63
C GLN A 45 -7.44 -3.46 11.68
N LYS A 46 -8.59 -4.01 11.27
CA LYS A 46 -8.81 -5.47 11.19
C LYS A 46 -7.80 -6.19 10.30
N LEU A 47 -7.35 -5.54 9.21
CA LEU A 47 -6.30 -6.07 8.34
C LEU A 47 -4.94 -6.08 9.05
N ILE A 48 -4.56 -4.97 9.68
CA ILE A 48 -3.29 -4.83 10.42
C ILE A 48 -3.25 -5.82 11.60
N ASP A 49 -4.37 -6.06 12.25
CA ASP A 49 -4.52 -6.99 13.38
C ASP A 49 -4.41 -8.47 12.96
N GLN A 50 -4.43 -8.78 11.66
CA GLN A 50 -4.06 -10.13 11.18
C GLN A 50 -2.58 -10.42 11.43
N LYS A 51 -1.75 -9.37 11.53
CA LYS A 51 -0.30 -9.42 11.73
C LYS A 51 0.41 -10.38 10.76
N ARG A 52 -0.02 -10.40 9.50
CA ARG A 52 0.52 -11.27 8.43
C ARG A 52 1.30 -10.48 7.39
N VAL A 53 2.35 -11.12 6.88
CA VAL A 53 2.98 -10.74 5.60
C VAL A 53 2.02 -11.06 4.47
N LEU A 54 1.67 -10.05 3.66
CA LEU A 54 0.73 -10.20 2.55
C LEU A 54 1.42 -10.33 1.20
N SER A 55 0.90 -11.21 0.35
CA SER A 55 1.23 -11.32 -1.06
C SER A 55 0.28 -10.57 -1.99
N SER A 56 -0.93 -10.26 -1.53
CA SER A 56 -1.85 -9.35 -2.21
C SER A 56 -2.90 -8.84 -1.25
N LEU A 57 -3.48 -7.68 -1.56
CA LEU A 57 -4.71 -7.21 -0.94
C LEU A 57 -5.93 -7.69 -1.72
N GLY A 58 -6.97 -8.10 -1.01
CA GLY A 58 -8.29 -8.34 -1.58
C GLY A 58 -9.31 -7.30 -1.08
N GLU A 59 -10.59 -7.51 -1.41
CA GLU A 59 -11.67 -6.69 -0.87
C GLU A 59 -11.87 -6.88 0.64
N ASN A 60 -11.63 -8.08 1.16
CA ASN A 60 -11.84 -8.47 2.55
C ASN A 60 -10.52 -8.48 3.33
N THR A 61 -10.59 -8.42 4.66
CA THR A 61 -9.46 -8.46 5.60
C THR A 61 -8.97 -9.87 5.92
N GLU A 62 -9.76 -10.92 5.64
CA GLU A 62 -9.36 -12.31 5.88
C GLU A 62 -8.17 -12.69 4.96
N VAL A 63 -7.14 -13.32 5.56
CA VAL A 63 -5.91 -13.72 4.87
C VAL A 63 -5.93 -15.22 4.59
N LYS A 64 -5.70 -15.60 3.33
CA LYS A 64 -5.60 -16.99 2.88
C LYS A 64 -4.25 -17.28 2.24
N LEU A 65 -3.84 -18.55 2.23
CA LEU A 65 -2.63 -18.94 1.50
C LEU A 65 -2.90 -18.88 -0.01
N SER A 66 -2.03 -18.22 -0.76
CA SER A 66 -2.09 -18.11 -2.23
C SER A 66 -2.13 -19.49 -2.90
N CYS A 67 -1.41 -20.44 -2.30
CA CYS A 67 -1.31 -21.82 -2.70
C CYS A 67 -1.40 -22.71 -1.45
N ASN A 68 -2.28 -23.70 -1.48
CA ASN A 68 -2.45 -24.60 -0.34
C ASN A 68 -1.34 -25.67 -0.27
N GLU A 69 -1.36 -26.48 0.78
CA GLU A 69 -0.35 -27.54 1.02
C GLU A 69 -0.27 -28.59 -0.11
N LYS A 70 -1.33 -28.73 -0.92
CA LYS A 70 -1.40 -29.64 -2.06
C LYS A 70 -0.87 -29.02 -3.36
N GLY A 71 -0.46 -27.75 -3.33
CA GLY A 71 -0.04 -27.02 -4.53
C GLY A 71 -1.19 -26.41 -5.34
N GLU A 72 -2.40 -26.35 -4.78
CA GLU A 72 -3.57 -25.78 -5.47
C GLU A 72 -3.65 -24.28 -5.18
N TRP A 73 -3.68 -23.48 -6.25
CA TRP A 73 -3.80 -22.02 -6.18
C TRP A 73 -5.23 -21.59 -5.87
N LEU A 74 -5.38 -20.50 -5.12
CA LEU A 74 -6.65 -19.80 -4.98
C LEU A 74 -7.21 -19.41 -6.36
N SER A 75 -8.53 -19.45 -6.51
CA SER A 75 -9.19 -18.97 -7.72
C SER A 75 -8.99 -17.46 -7.88
N ASP A 76 -9.02 -16.94 -9.11
CA ASP A 76 -8.90 -15.50 -9.36
C ASP A 76 -9.91 -14.69 -8.54
N ARG A 77 -11.18 -15.14 -8.53
CA ARG A 77 -12.26 -14.54 -7.73
C ARG A 77 -11.92 -14.51 -6.24
N ASP A 78 -11.40 -15.60 -5.69
CA ASP A 78 -11.05 -15.64 -4.27
C ASP A 78 -9.81 -14.80 -3.99
N SER A 79 -8.85 -14.72 -4.91
CA SER A 79 -7.66 -13.88 -4.78
C SER A 79 -7.95 -12.38 -4.86
N GLU A 80 -9.04 -11.99 -5.54
CA GLU A 80 -9.57 -10.62 -5.55
C GLU A 80 -10.37 -10.31 -4.27
N TYR A 81 -11.03 -11.30 -3.68
CA TYR A 81 -11.87 -11.11 -2.50
C TYR A 81 -11.09 -11.20 -1.18
N TYR A 82 -10.15 -12.13 -1.05
CA TYR A 82 -9.35 -12.33 0.16
C TYR A 82 -7.97 -11.68 0.02
N CYS A 83 -7.41 -11.21 1.13
CA CYS A 83 -5.97 -10.98 1.19
C CYS A 83 -5.25 -12.32 1.04
N THR A 84 -4.12 -12.34 0.33
CA THR A 84 -3.33 -13.57 0.18
C THR A 84 -2.00 -13.46 0.89
N ALA A 85 -1.44 -14.60 1.28
CA ALA A 85 -0.06 -14.75 1.74
C ALA A 85 0.57 -15.99 1.09
N VAL A 86 1.86 -15.97 0.78
CA VAL A 86 2.56 -17.18 0.31
C VAL A 86 2.75 -18.18 1.45
N ARG A 87 2.99 -17.66 2.66
CA ARG A 87 3.16 -18.38 3.91
C ARG A 87 2.55 -17.54 5.03
N PHE A 88 2.14 -18.17 6.12
CA PHE A 88 1.68 -17.45 7.32
C PHE A 88 2.86 -16.96 8.16
N GLU A 89 3.64 -16.07 7.57
CA GLU A 89 4.72 -15.35 8.24
C GLU A 89 4.17 -14.12 8.98
N TYR A 90 4.89 -13.76 10.04
CA TYR A 90 4.59 -12.62 10.88
C TYR A 90 5.57 -11.50 10.57
N GLU A 91 5.05 -10.32 10.27
CA GLU A 91 5.85 -9.09 10.22
C GLU A 91 4.92 -7.91 10.49
N GLN A 92 5.19 -7.20 11.58
CA GLN A 92 4.45 -6.01 11.96
C GLN A 92 5.43 -4.88 12.25
N PHE A 93 5.00 -3.67 11.93
CA PHE A 93 5.77 -2.46 12.12
C PHE A 93 5.09 -1.55 13.15
N ILE A 94 5.90 -0.81 13.91
CA ILE A 94 5.45 0.24 14.81
C ILE A 94 6.24 1.52 14.56
N ALA A 95 5.59 2.66 14.74
CA ALA A 95 6.24 3.97 14.81
C ALA A 95 5.53 4.83 15.85
N GLU A 96 6.28 5.64 16.58
CA GLU A 96 5.71 6.57 17.55
C GLU A 96 5.10 7.78 16.86
N LYS A 97 5.68 8.19 15.73
CA LYS A 97 5.33 9.44 15.07
C LYS A 97 5.34 9.31 13.55
N LEU A 98 4.53 10.15 12.92
CA LEU A 98 4.41 10.23 11.47
C LEU A 98 5.77 10.50 10.80
N ASN A 99 6.65 11.33 11.39
CA ASN A 99 7.97 11.63 10.84
C ASN A 99 8.92 10.40 10.79
N GLU A 100 8.73 9.38 11.64
CA GLU A 100 9.52 8.14 11.58
C GLU A 100 9.15 7.33 10.34
N LEU A 101 7.86 7.27 9.97
CA LEU A 101 7.44 6.70 8.68
C LEU A 101 8.06 7.45 7.49
N GLN A 102 8.42 8.71 7.71
CA GLN A 102 8.88 9.66 6.69
C GLN A 102 10.32 9.38 6.32
N MET A 103 11.09 9.09 7.36
CA MET A 103 12.50 8.73 7.30
C MET A 103 12.72 7.22 7.13
N LEU A 104 11.65 6.43 6.97
CA LEU A 104 11.68 4.96 6.98
C LEU A 104 12.34 4.40 8.26
N ASP A 105 12.11 5.06 9.39
CA ASP A 105 12.73 4.77 10.70
C ASP A 105 11.81 4.03 11.67
N TYR A 106 10.76 3.39 11.16
CA TYR A 106 9.85 2.56 11.95
C TYR A 106 10.49 1.22 12.32
N LEU A 107 10.03 0.62 13.42
CA LEU A 107 10.61 -0.60 13.98
C LEU A 107 9.81 -1.83 13.56
N THR A 108 10.50 -2.95 13.38
CA THR A 108 9.88 -4.27 13.23
C THR A 108 9.68 -4.92 14.59
N VAL A 109 8.51 -5.50 14.84
CA VAL A 109 8.22 -6.27 16.05
C VAL A 109 7.90 -7.73 15.72
N ASN A 110 8.02 -8.63 16.71
CA ASN A 110 7.57 -10.01 16.62
C ASN A 110 6.13 -10.18 17.11
N GLU A 111 5.63 -11.42 17.16
CA GLU A 111 4.25 -11.75 17.56
C GLU A 111 3.87 -11.35 19.00
N ASN A 112 4.88 -11.18 19.86
CA ASN A 112 4.75 -10.75 21.24
C ASN A 112 4.92 -9.24 21.40
N ASP A 113 4.92 -8.48 20.29
CA ASP A 113 5.16 -7.04 20.23
C ASP A 113 6.57 -6.63 20.74
N GLU A 114 7.53 -7.55 20.71
CA GLU A 114 8.93 -7.28 21.07
C GLU A 114 9.71 -6.77 19.86
N ILE A 115 10.53 -5.73 20.05
CA ILE A 115 11.34 -5.13 18.98
C ILE A 115 12.35 -6.14 18.46
N GLN A 116 12.33 -6.38 17.15
CA GLN A 116 13.29 -7.22 16.48
C GLN A 116 14.56 -6.44 16.10
N GLY A 117 15.68 -7.13 16.09
CA GLY A 117 16.98 -6.56 15.78
C GLY A 117 18.07 -7.61 15.88
N PHE A 118 19.31 -7.14 15.96
CA PHE A 118 20.48 -7.99 16.15
C PHE A 118 21.38 -7.40 17.23
N THR A 119 22.08 -8.28 17.93
CA THR A 119 23.08 -7.89 18.94
C THR A 119 24.46 -8.13 18.36
N GLN A 120 25.33 -7.13 18.47
CA GLN A 120 26.73 -7.24 18.11
C GLN A 120 27.60 -6.66 19.23
N LYS A 121 28.89 -7.00 19.23
CA LYS A 121 29.84 -6.37 20.14
C LYS A 121 30.36 -5.05 19.57
N ASP A 122 30.50 -4.04 20.42
CA ASP A 122 31.14 -2.77 20.07
C ASP A 122 32.68 -2.86 20.15
N THR A 123 33.35 -1.73 19.97
CA THR A 123 34.83 -1.63 20.03
C THR A 123 35.41 -1.94 21.41
N ASP A 124 34.58 -1.89 22.46
CA ASP A 124 34.94 -2.13 23.85
C ASP A 124 34.44 -3.50 24.36
N ASP A 125 34.06 -4.41 23.44
CA ASP A 125 33.55 -5.76 23.70
C ASP A 125 32.18 -5.80 24.44
N ASN A 126 31.46 -4.67 24.51
CA ASN A 126 30.12 -4.63 25.09
C ASN A 126 29.07 -5.10 24.09
N GLU A 127 28.05 -5.80 24.58
CA GLU A 127 26.88 -6.16 23.76
C GLU A 127 26.00 -4.95 23.50
N VAL A 128 25.79 -4.64 22.21
CA VAL A 128 24.93 -3.56 21.74
C VAL A 128 23.83 -4.14 20.84
N PHE A 129 22.58 -3.89 21.23
CA PHE A 129 21.41 -4.24 20.43
C PHE A 129 21.09 -3.14 19.41
N THR A 130 20.91 -3.52 18.15
CA THR A 130 20.49 -2.63 17.07
C THR A 130 19.15 -3.11 16.52
N PRO A 131 18.07 -2.31 16.62
CA PRO A 131 16.77 -2.70 16.11
C PRO A 131 16.73 -2.65 14.58
N PHE A 132 15.90 -3.49 13.98
CA PHE A 132 15.56 -3.36 12.56
C PHE A 132 14.73 -2.09 12.35
N ARG A 133 15.16 -1.28 11.38
CA ARG A 133 14.56 0.01 11.04
C ARG A 133 14.18 0.03 9.57
N GLY A 134 12.94 0.41 9.30
CA GLY A 134 12.37 0.37 7.97
C GLY A 134 12.28 -1.04 7.41
N SER A 135 11.78 -1.14 6.18
CA SER A 135 12.03 -2.30 5.33
C SER A 135 13.00 -1.85 4.25
N ASP A 136 14.20 -2.42 4.23
CA ASP A 136 15.19 -2.17 3.20
C ASP A 136 14.54 -2.45 1.84
N ASN A 137 14.26 -1.38 1.08
CA ASN A 137 13.65 -1.41 -0.25
C ASN A 137 12.09 -1.40 -0.31
N ASN A 138 11.41 -0.80 0.66
CA ASN A 138 10.02 -0.37 0.44
C ASN A 138 9.97 0.72 -0.64
N GLY A 139 9.20 0.46 -1.70
CA GLY A 139 8.97 1.43 -2.77
C GLY A 139 7.96 2.51 -2.37
N TYR A 140 6.96 2.10 -1.58
CA TYR A 140 5.89 2.95 -1.07
C TYR A 140 5.62 2.60 0.40
N VAL A 141 5.08 3.56 1.13
CA VAL A 141 4.58 3.40 2.50
C VAL A 141 3.21 4.07 2.52
N TYR A 142 2.15 3.29 2.65
CA TYR A 142 0.79 3.81 2.77
C TYR A 142 0.46 4.02 4.24
N VAL A 143 -0.19 5.13 4.58
CA VAL A 143 -0.59 5.44 5.95
C VAL A 143 -2.04 5.91 5.95
N GLN A 144 -2.91 5.25 6.69
CA GLN A 144 -4.26 5.75 6.94
C GLN A 144 -4.30 6.54 8.25
N MET A 145 -4.70 7.80 8.16
CA MET A 145 -4.93 8.66 9.32
C MET A 145 -6.24 8.28 10.04
N LEU A 146 -6.42 8.73 11.28
CA LEU A 146 -7.63 8.43 12.06
C LEU A 146 -8.93 8.91 11.41
N ASP A 147 -8.86 9.99 10.62
CA ASP A 147 -10.00 10.54 9.87
C ASP A 147 -10.32 9.78 8.57
N GLY A 148 -9.55 8.72 8.25
CA GLY A 148 -9.69 7.90 7.06
C GLY A 148 -8.90 8.38 5.84
N GLN A 149 -8.21 9.53 5.93
CA GLN A 149 -7.34 10.00 4.85
C GLN A 149 -6.17 9.03 4.64
N TRP A 150 -5.90 8.70 3.37
CA TRP A 150 -4.72 7.93 2.98
C TRP A 150 -3.57 8.86 2.54
N LEU A 151 -2.40 8.67 3.14
CA LEU A 151 -1.11 9.22 2.74
C LEU A 151 -0.26 8.11 2.09
N VAL A 152 0.69 8.48 1.24
CA VAL A 152 1.62 7.51 0.62
C VAL A 152 2.98 8.14 0.39
N SER A 153 4.06 7.45 0.78
CA SER A 153 5.44 7.85 0.47
C SER A 153 5.73 7.75 -1.03
N ILE A 154 6.20 8.87 -1.60
CA ILE A 154 6.72 8.91 -2.97
C ILE A 154 8.19 9.34 -2.94
N TYR A 155 9.04 8.74 -3.76
CA TYR A 155 10.43 9.15 -3.87
C TYR A 155 10.54 10.54 -4.51
N GLN A 156 11.40 11.39 -3.95
CA GLN A 156 11.69 12.72 -4.50
C GLN A 156 12.28 12.57 -5.91
N GLY A 157 11.65 13.19 -6.91
CA GLY A 157 12.04 13.06 -8.32
C GLY A 157 11.42 11.86 -9.06
N SER A 158 10.59 11.05 -8.41
CA SER A 158 9.73 10.11 -9.13
C SER A 158 8.75 10.86 -10.03
N VAL A 159 8.73 10.49 -11.31
CA VAL A 159 7.58 10.76 -12.16
C VAL A 159 6.52 9.77 -11.71
N ALA A 160 5.36 10.25 -11.24
CA ALA A 160 4.20 9.37 -11.20
C ALA A 160 4.00 8.91 -12.65
N LYS A 161 4.37 7.66 -12.95
CA LYS A 161 4.13 7.15 -14.29
C LYS A 161 2.64 7.30 -14.52
N SER A 162 2.27 8.07 -15.53
CA SER A 162 0.90 8.02 -16.01
C SER A 162 0.67 6.58 -16.41
N VAL A 163 -0.17 5.87 -15.68
CA VAL A 163 -0.70 4.59 -16.13
C VAL A 163 -1.48 4.90 -17.38
N GLU A 164 -1.19 4.19 -18.47
CA GLU A 164 -1.89 4.42 -19.74
C GLU A 164 -3.40 4.45 -19.51
N TYR A 165 -4.01 5.59 -19.83
CA TYR A 165 -5.45 5.78 -19.73
C TYR A 165 -6.06 5.86 -21.12
N PHE A 166 -7.06 5.01 -21.37
CA PHE A 166 -7.96 5.11 -22.50
C PHE A 166 -9.16 5.99 -22.14
N ARG A 167 -9.35 7.13 -22.82
CA ARG A 167 -10.51 8.01 -22.63
C ARG A 167 -11.60 7.68 -23.65
N THR A 168 -12.77 7.25 -23.19
CA THR A 168 -14.02 7.40 -23.97
C THR A 168 -15.05 8.12 -23.10
N TYR A 169 -15.38 9.36 -23.46
CA TYR A 169 -16.55 10.04 -22.90
C TYR A 169 -17.78 9.65 -23.71
N ASN A 170 -18.84 9.24 -23.03
CA ASN A 170 -20.17 9.17 -23.63
C ASN A 170 -20.95 10.41 -23.17
N GLU A 171 -20.74 11.55 -23.84
CA GLU A 171 -21.80 12.56 -23.86
C GLU A 171 -22.83 12.08 -24.88
N ASN A 172 -23.93 11.53 -24.37
CA ASN A 172 -25.00 11.08 -25.25
C ASN A 172 -25.65 12.32 -25.86
N LYS A 173 -25.26 12.68 -27.08
CA LYS A 173 -25.98 13.63 -27.92
C LYS A 173 -26.19 13.03 -29.29
N PHE A 174 -27.13 12.10 -29.43
CA PHE A 174 -27.90 11.79 -30.65
C PHE A 174 -27.19 11.63 -32.03
N THR A 175 -25.88 11.73 -32.13
CA THR A 175 -25.13 11.86 -33.37
C THR A 175 -23.77 11.25 -33.13
N GLY A 176 -23.63 9.94 -33.37
CA GLY A 176 -22.34 9.29 -33.27
C GLY A 176 -21.30 10.06 -34.09
N ASN A 177 -20.26 10.59 -33.43
CA ASN A 177 -18.86 10.52 -33.84
C ASN A 177 -17.90 11.38 -32.98
N ILE A 178 -16.88 10.67 -32.45
CA ILE A 178 -15.42 10.94 -32.31
C ILE A 178 -14.94 12.14 -31.46
N THR A 179 -13.94 11.96 -30.55
CA THR A 179 -12.54 12.52 -30.65
C THR A 179 -11.58 12.32 -29.44
N ALA A 180 -10.33 11.96 -29.81
CA ALA A 180 -8.99 12.32 -29.26
C ALA A 180 -8.43 11.72 -27.95
N TRP A 181 -7.14 11.33 -28.02
CA TRP A 181 -6.31 10.70 -26.98
C TRP A 181 -5.22 11.66 -26.47
N LYS A 182 -5.04 11.77 -25.15
CA LYS A 182 -3.89 12.43 -24.51
C LYS A 182 -3.48 11.70 -23.23
N SER A 183 -2.21 11.32 -23.16
CA SER A 183 -1.51 10.96 -21.93
C SER A 183 -0.87 12.20 -21.32
N TYR A 184 -0.81 12.27 -19.98
CA TYR A 184 -0.14 13.33 -19.25
C TYR A 184 0.85 12.68 -18.29
N ASN A 185 2.15 12.84 -18.55
CA ASN A 185 3.17 12.60 -17.53
C ASN A 185 3.34 13.90 -16.76
N GLU A 186 3.01 13.89 -15.47
CA GLU A 186 3.29 15.02 -14.58
C GLU A 186 4.39 14.61 -13.60
N THR A 187 5.43 15.43 -13.50
CA THR A 187 6.33 15.40 -12.34
C THR A 187 5.48 15.73 -11.12
N VAL A 188 5.62 14.98 -10.03
CA VAL A 188 4.86 15.23 -8.80
C VAL A 188 5.63 16.29 -7.98
N PRO A 189 5.14 17.54 -7.84
CA PRO A 189 5.75 18.49 -6.91
C PRO A 189 5.80 17.95 -5.49
N GLU A 190 6.69 18.51 -4.66
CA GLU A 190 6.58 18.39 -3.21
C GLU A 190 5.16 18.81 -2.78
N ASN A 191 4.41 17.88 -2.19
CA ASN A 191 3.01 18.05 -1.74
C ASN A 191 1.95 18.14 -2.86
N TYR A 192 2.03 17.31 -3.90
CA TYR A 192 1.06 17.30 -5.00
C TYR A 192 -0.07 16.28 -4.86
N LYS A 193 -1.24 16.60 -5.44
CA LYS A 193 -2.46 15.80 -5.45
C LYS A 193 -2.47 14.83 -6.64
N ILE A 194 -2.59 13.53 -6.41
CA ILE A 194 -2.75 12.56 -7.51
C ILE A 194 -4.23 12.22 -7.69
N LYS A 195 -4.83 12.71 -8.78
CA LYS A 195 -6.16 12.26 -9.23
C LYS A 195 -5.99 11.00 -10.07
N TYR A 196 -6.61 9.89 -9.67
CA TYR A 196 -6.63 8.68 -10.49
C TYR A 196 -8.04 8.12 -10.66
N SER A 197 -8.24 7.40 -11.75
CA SER A 197 -9.53 6.85 -12.14
C SER A 197 -9.40 5.35 -12.32
N THR A 198 -10.46 4.63 -11.95
CA THR A 198 -10.42 3.17 -11.89
C THR A 198 -11.55 2.61 -12.75
N HIS A 199 -11.33 1.43 -13.32
CA HIS A 199 -12.22 0.84 -14.31
C HIS A 199 -12.56 -0.60 -13.92
N ASN A 200 -13.84 -0.94 -13.96
CA ASN A 200 -14.30 -2.32 -13.93
C ASN A 200 -15.08 -2.62 -15.21
N LYS A 201 -14.75 -3.75 -15.86
CA LYS A 201 -15.51 -4.29 -16.99
C LYS A 201 -16.61 -5.19 -16.45
N TYR A 202 -17.87 -4.88 -16.72
CA TYR A 202 -18.99 -5.80 -16.48
C TYR A 202 -19.55 -6.30 -17.81
N SER A 203 -20.23 -7.44 -17.79
CA SER A 203 -20.90 -7.99 -18.96
C SER A 203 -21.91 -6.98 -19.53
N GLY A 204 -21.55 -6.30 -20.62
CA GLY A 204 -22.39 -5.33 -21.32
C GLY A 204 -21.94 -3.87 -21.25
N GLY A 205 -20.86 -3.52 -20.55
CA GLY A 205 -20.38 -2.12 -20.52
C GLY A 205 -19.24 -1.85 -19.53
N TRP A 206 -18.72 -0.63 -19.60
CA TRP A 206 -17.69 -0.12 -18.68
C TRP A 206 -18.34 0.86 -17.70
N ASN A 207 -18.16 0.64 -16.40
CA ASN A 207 -18.48 1.63 -15.38
C ASN A 207 -17.20 2.39 -15.02
N TYR A 208 -17.27 3.72 -15.04
CA TYR A 208 -16.16 4.61 -14.74
C TYR A 208 -16.40 5.27 -13.38
N TRP A 209 -15.44 5.16 -12.49
CA TRP A 209 -15.46 5.85 -11.19
C TRP A 209 -14.28 6.83 -11.15
N SER A 210 -14.58 8.12 -11.03
CA SER A 210 -13.56 9.12 -10.74
C SER A 210 -13.43 9.24 -9.23
N HIS A 211 -12.28 8.85 -8.69
CA HIS A 211 -11.96 9.06 -7.29
C HIS A 211 -10.96 10.21 -7.20
N GLU A 212 -11.23 11.20 -6.35
CA GLU A 212 -10.24 12.21 -5.98
C GLU A 212 -9.60 11.77 -4.68
N VAL A 213 -8.30 11.56 -4.72
CA VAL A 213 -7.56 10.87 -3.66
C VAL A 213 -6.37 11.72 -3.31
N TYR A 214 -6.32 12.12 -2.05
CA TYR A 214 -5.37 13.11 -1.58
C TYR A 214 -4.13 12.41 -1.04
N PHE A 215 -3.27 11.96 -1.95
CA PHE A 215 -1.99 11.38 -1.59
C PHE A 215 -0.92 12.46 -1.41
N HIS A 216 -0.26 12.51 -0.25
CA HIS A 216 0.91 13.36 -0.04
C HIS A 216 1.96 12.62 0.80
N TRP A 217 3.24 12.72 0.41
CA TRP A 217 4.40 12.56 1.30
C TRP A 217 5.80 12.78 0.65
N THR A 218 6.65 13.59 1.26
CA THR A 218 8.14 13.68 1.05
C THR A 218 8.78 14.13 2.38
N ALA A 219 9.99 13.74 2.86
CA ALA A 219 11.29 13.47 2.22
C ALA A 219 12.09 12.35 2.95
N GLY A 220 13.21 11.79 2.44
CA GLY A 220 14.10 12.28 1.39
C GLY A 220 15.07 11.24 0.79
N GLY A 221 15.80 11.69 -0.23
CA GLY A 221 16.85 10.93 -0.90
C GLY A 221 18.03 10.59 0.01
N LYS A 222 18.69 9.48 -0.29
CA LYS A 222 20.08 9.24 0.11
C LYS A 222 21.01 10.07 -0.76
#